data_AF-Q54GL7-F1
#
_entry.id   AF-Q54GL7-F1
#
_cell.length_a   1.000
_cell.length_b   1.000
_cell.length_c   1.000
_cell.angle_alpha   90.00
_cell.angle_beta   90.00
_cell.angle_gamma   90.00
#
_symmetry.space_group_name_H-M   'P 1'
#
loop_
_entity.id
_entity.type
_entity.pdbx_description
1 polymer ?
#
loop_
_entity_poly.entity_id
_entity_poly.type
_entity_poly.pdbx_seq_one_letter_code
_entity_poly.pdbx_strand_id
1 'polypeptide(L)' 'MSDEKTQLIEAFYNFDGDYDGFVSVEEFRGIIRDGLPMTEAEITEFFEAADPNNTGFIDYKAFAAMLYSVDES' A
#
# COMPACT_ATOMS: atom_id res chain seq x y z
N MET A 1 2.45 16.63 -7.77
CA MET A 1 1.93 15.38 -7.16
C MET A 1 2.98 14.33 -7.46
N SER A 2 3.72 13.91 -6.44
CA SER A 2 4.97 13.14 -6.58
C SER A 2 4.69 11.79 -7.24
N ASP A 3 5.42 11.50 -8.31
CA ASP A 3 5.30 10.31 -9.17
C ASP A 3 5.25 8.99 -8.38
N GLU A 4 5.84 8.97 -7.19
CA GLU A 4 5.83 7.90 -6.20
C GLU A 4 4.41 7.39 -5.86
N LYS A 5 3.44 8.28 -5.62
CA LYS A 5 2.07 7.86 -5.26
C LYS A 5 1.40 7.13 -6.45
N THR A 6 1.58 7.67 -7.66
CA THR A 6 1.02 7.13 -8.90
C THR A 6 1.63 5.78 -9.24
N GLN A 7 2.96 5.66 -9.18
CA GLN A 7 3.66 4.40 -9.43
C GLN A 7 3.16 3.30 -8.51
N LEU A 8 2.91 3.64 -7.25
CA LEU A 8 2.45 2.67 -6.29
C LEU A 8 1.02 2.20 -6.59
N ILE A 9 0.14 3.10 -7.00
CA ILE A 9 -1.23 2.75 -7.43
C ILE A 9 -1.21 1.86 -8.67
N GLU A 10 -0.36 2.18 -9.65
CA GLU A 10 -0.20 1.35 -10.84
C GLU A 10 0.34 -0.03 -10.50
N ALA A 11 1.33 -0.10 -9.59
CA ALA A 11 1.86 -1.36 -9.10
C ALA A 11 0.78 -2.18 -8.37
N PHE A 12 -0.06 -1.55 -7.54
CA PHE A 12 -1.20 -2.23 -6.92
C PHE A 12 -2.22 -2.73 -7.94
N TYR A 13 -2.59 -1.93 -8.94
CA TYR A 13 -3.50 -2.35 -10.00
C TYR A 13 -2.97 -3.53 -10.82
N ASN A 14 -1.64 -3.61 -10.99
CA ASN A 14 -1.01 -4.70 -11.70
C ASN A 14 -0.93 -5.98 -10.86
N PHE A 15 -0.87 -5.86 -9.53
CA PHE A 15 -0.80 -7.01 -8.62
C PHE A 15 -2.17 -7.51 -8.14
N ASP A 16 -3.16 -6.63 -7.95
CA ASP A 16 -4.55 -6.98 -7.64
C ASP A 16 -5.28 -7.50 -8.89
N GLY A 17 -4.84 -8.65 -9.39
CA GLY A 17 -5.39 -9.27 -10.60
C GLY A 17 -6.84 -9.76 -10.43
N ASP A 18 -7.30 -9.97 -9.20
CA ASP A 18 -8.68 -10.37 -8.88
C ASP A 18 -9.61 -9.15 -8.67
N TYR A 19 -9.05 -7.94 -8.53
CA TYR A 19 -9.77 -6.71 -8.23
C TYR A 19 -10.64 -6.79 -6.95
N ASP A 20 -10.27 -7.64 -6.00
CA ASP A 20 -10.98 -7.76 -4.72
C ASP A 20 -10.73 -6.51 -3.86
N GLY A 21 -9.64 -5.77 -4.15
CA GLY A 21 -9.21 -4.59 -3.41
C GLY A 21 -8.46 -4.93 -2.13
N PHE A 22 -8.09 -6.19 -1.93
CA PHE A 22 -7.28 -6.67 -0.82
C PHE A 22 -5.99 -7.27 -1.33
N VAL A 23 -4.86 -6.86 -0.75
CA VAL A 23 -3.53 -7.37 -1.09
C VAL A 23 -2.88 -7.97 0.14
N SER A 24 -2.22 -9.12 -0.03
CA SER A 24 -1.52 -9.75 1.08
C SER A 24 -0.32 -8.90 1.51
N VAL A 25 -0.02 -8.90 2.81
CA VAL A 25 1.13 -8.17 3.38
C VAL A 25 2.44 -8.54 2.67
N GLU A 26 2.61 -9.81 2.34
CA GLU A 26 3.81 -10.30 1.64
C GLU A 26 3.93 -9.73 0.21
N GLU A 27 2.82 -9.66 -0.52
CA GLU A 27 2.78 -9.10 -1.87
C GLU A 27 3.01 -7.59 -1.85
N PHE A 28 2.35 -6.90 -0.92
CA PHE A 28 2.53 -5.48 -0.70
C PHE A 28 3.97 -5.12 -0.33
N ARG A 29 4.65 -5.92 0.51
CA ARG A 29 6.09 -5.74 0.80
C ARG A 29 6.94 -5.80 -0.46
N GLY A 30 6.64 -6.74 -1.35
CA GLY A 30 7.32 -6.89 -2.63
C GLY A 30 7.13 -5.65 -3.50
N ILE A 31 5.88 -5.18 -3.63
CA ILE A 31 5.51 -4.01 -4.42
C ILE A 31 6.19 -2.75 -3.91
N ILE A 32 6.10 -2.48 -2.59
CA ILE A 32 6.71 -1.28 -2.01
C ILE A 32 8.21 -1.33 -2.23
N ARG A 33 8.87 -2.47 -2.00
CA ARG A 33 10.33 -2.59 -2.19
C ARG A 33 10.78 -2.37 -3.64
N ASP A 34 9.95 -2.77 -4.61
CA ASP A 34 10.27 -2.63 -6.03
C ASP A 34 9.91 -1.23 -6.57
N GLY A 35 8.78 -0.67 -6.12
CA GLY A 35 8.23 0.59 -6.61
C GLY A 35 8.63 1.84 -5.81
N LEU A 36 8.97 1.72 -4.53
CA LEU A 36 9.28 2.83 -3.63
C LEU A 36 10.51 2.57 -2.74
N PRO A 37 11.35 3.58 -2.48
CA PRO A 37 12.45 3.47 -1.54
C PRO A 37 11.97 3.62 -0.08
N MET A 38 11.04 2.77 0.37
CA MET A 38 10.64 2.71 1.78
C MET A 38 11.48 1.67 2.55
N THR A 39 11.74 1.95 3.82
CA THR A 39 12.43 1.01 4.71
C THR A 39 11.45 -0.01 5.29
N GLU A 40 11.93 -1.17 5.71
CA GLU A 40 11.09 -2.18 6.37
C GLU A 40 10.36 -1.63 7.61
N ALA A 41 10.94 -0.64 8.30
CA ALA A 41 10.32 0.03 9.43
C ALA A 41 9.09 0.85 9.01
N GLU A 42 9.23 1.72 8.02
CA GLU A 42 8.12 2.51 7.45
C GLU A 42 7.01 1.60 6.93
N ILE A 43 7.40 0.54 6.22
CA ILE A 43 6.50 -0.47 5.70
C ILE A 43 5.74 -1.14 6.85
N THR A 44 6.42 -1.53 7.92
CA THR A 44 5.80 -2.19 9.08
C THR A 44 4.84 -1.25 9.81
N GLU A 45 5.24 0.00 10.06
CA GLU A 45 4.36 0.99 10.69
C GLU A 45 3.10 1.22 9.84
N PHE A 46 3.28 1.30 8.52
CA PHE A 46 2.19 1.40 7.57
C PHE A 46 1.27 0.18 7.64
N PHE A 47 1.83 -1.04 7.70
CA PHE A 47 1.06 -2.27 7.85
C PHE A 47 0.29 -2.31 9.17
N GLU A 48 0.88 -1.88 10.28
CA GLU A 48 0.19 -1.84 11.57
C GLU A 48 -1.00 -0.86 11.54
N ALA A 49 -0.87 0.24 10.80
CA ALA A 49 -1.97 1.19 10.59
C ALA A 49 -3.05 0.65 9.66
N ALA A 50 -2.67 -0.10 8.61
CA ALA A 50 -3.59 -0.58 7.59
C ALA A 50 -4.26 -1.93 7.94
N ASP A 51 -3.57 -2.79 8.68
CA ASP A 51 -4.04 -4.10 9.16
C ASP A 51 -3.92 -4.19 10.70
N PRO A 52 -4.69 -3.38 11.45
CA PRO A 52 -4.69 -3.41 12.91
C PRO A 52 -5.16 -4.76 13.49
N ASN A 53 -5.82 -5.58 12.66
CA ASN A 53 -6.33 -6.88 13.04
C ASN A 53 -5.32 -8.02 12.80
N ASN A 54 -4.15 -7.75 12.21
CA ASN A 54 -3.19 -8.77 11.79
C ASN A 54 -3.85 -9.90 10.98
N THR A 55 -4.74 -9.53 10.06
CA THR A 55 -5.35 -10.47 9.12
C THR A 55 -4.33 -10.98 8.09
N GLY A 56 -3.26 -10.21 7.86
CA GLY A 56 -2.30 -10.46 6.78
C GLY A 56 -2.75 -9.89 5.43
N PHE A 57 -3.85 -9.14 5.39
CA PHE A 57 -4.37 -8.49 4.20
C PHE A 57 -4.54 -6.99 4.46
N ILE A 58 -4.05 -6.16 3.54
CA ILE A 58 -4.36 -4.72 3.53
C ILE A 58 -5.52 -4.48 2.57
N ASP A 59 -6.49 -3.67 3.01
CA ASP A 59 -7.45 -3.01 2.14
C ASP A 59 -6.77 -1.88 1.35
N TYR A 60 -6.69 -2.03 0.03
CA TYR A 60 -6.13 -1.02 -0.88
C TYR A 60 -6.86 0.33 -0.77
N LYS A 61 -8.16 0.36 -0.45
CA LYS A 61 -8.90 1.62 -0.31
C LYS A 61 -8.46 2.36 0.95
N ALA A 62 -8.19 1.65 2.05
CA ALA A 62 -7.59 2.23 3.24
C ALA A 62 -6.18 2.75 2.94
N PHE A 63 -5.40 1.98 2.17
CA PHE A 63 -4.08 2.37 1.70
C PHE A 63 -4.09 3.66 0.88
N ALA A 64 -4.86 3.67 -0.19
CA ALA A 64 -5.06 4.81 -1.06
C ALA A 64 -5.62 5.99 -0.26
N ALA A 65 -6.58 5.77 0.63
CA ALA A 65 -7.10 6.81 1.50
C ALA A 65 -5.98 7.43 2.36
N MET A 66 -5.07 6.66 2.96
CA MET A 66 -3.94 7.24 3.69
C MET A 66 -3.02 8.07 2.79
N LEU A 67 -2.71 7.59 1.59
CA LEU A 67 -1.88 8.32 0.62
C LEU A 67 -2.50 9.61 0.09
N TYR A 68 -3.80 9.58 -0.16
CA TYR A 68 -4.55 10.70 -0.71
C TYR A 68 -5.04 11.66 0.38
N SER A 69 -5.32 11.17 1.60
CA SER A 69 -5.83 11.98 2.70
C SER A 69 -4.78 12.94 3.26
N VAL A 70 -3.49 12.76 2.96
CA VAL A 70 -2.44 13.72 3.36
C VAL A 70 -2.43 14.98 2.48
N ASP A 71 -3.20 15.03 1.38
CA ASP A 71 -3.26 16.21 0.51
C ASP A 71 -4.41 17.19 0.82
N GLU A 72 -5.32 16.91 1.76
CA GLU A 72 -6.37 17.85 2.16
C GLU A 72 -5.96 18.67 3.41
N SER A 73 -4.86 19.43 3.32
CA SER A 73 -4.60 20.65 4.13
C SER A 73 -3.50 21.52 3.52
#